data_AF-A0A0V0XKS1-F1
#
_entry.id   AF-A0A0V0XKS1-F1
#
_cell.length_a   1.000
_cell.length_b   1.000
_cell.length_c   1.000
_cell.angle_alpha   90.00
_cell.angle_beta   90.00
_cell.angle_gamma   90.00
#
_symmetry.space_group_name_H-M   'P 1'
#
loop_
_entity.id
_entity.type
_entity.pdbx_description
1 polymer ?
#
loop_
_entity_poly.entity_id
_entity_poly.type
_entity_poly.pdbx_seq_one_letter_code
_entity_poly.pdbx_strand_id
1 'polypeptide(L)'
;LVMFFLNLSAPKCPDGSRPGNACTVRTTEVEVLHNVINTAAVLDTCDKGNFCYTVDNSFSGHCCPVTCPLSTKPELDYVCSDRGNERGVKCPSETHFCHRFAGISFSYDVCCRRPCREPRPLYIRGSCYSRAHLGSPCEIDEQCDGGLTMECLNKACSCRNGFKPEPTSHSATETPPMTCVRSNCPSDSLALDTECVSKVRIGEQCMASVQCPPNAHCFRGMCFCQCGFTHLGHECVPDQQVVEDRRPLLPQDHLLGMNKPNGAGSGGNLFQLMNSILQGVRVGASG
;
A
#
# COMPACT_ATOMS: atom_id res chain seq x y z
N LEU A 1 -15.78 57.44 -32.59
CA LEU A 1 -14.72 56.73 -31.85
C LEU A 1 -15.42 55.79 -30.86
N VAL A 2 -15.67 54.53 -31.23
CA VAL A 2 -16.36 53.56 -30.36
C VAL A 2 -15.26 52.78 -29.62
N MET A 3 -15.07 53.09 -28.34
CA MET A 3 -14.23 52.31 -27.43
C MET A 3 -14.95 50.98 -27.16
N PHE A 4 -14.48 49.90 -27.80
CA PHE A 4 -14.81 48.54 -27.39
C PHE A 4 -14.13 48.27 -26.04
N PHE A 5 -14.87 48.39 -24.94
CA PHE A 5 -14.48 47.74 -23.69
C PHE A 5 -14.69 46.24 -23.86
N LEU A 6 -13.65 45.55 -24.33
CA LEU A 6 -13.54 44.10 -24.14
C LEU A 6 -13.54 43.88 -22.62
N ASN A 7 -14.63 43.32 -22.10
CA ASN A 7 -14.67 42.80 -20.73
C ASN A 7 -13.72 41.60 -20.67
N LEU A 8 -12.42 41.85 -20.50
CA LEU A 8 -11.49 40.81 -20.04
C LEU A 8 -11.90 40.48 -18.61
N SER A 9 -12.45 39.28 -18.40
CA SER A 9 -12.67 38.75 -17.06
C SER A 9 -11.36 38.79 -16.30
N ALA A 10 -11.35 39.41 -15.11
CA ALA A 10 -10.16 39.44 -14.28
C ALA A 10 -9.63 38.01 -14.05
N PRO A 11 -8.31 37.79 -14.12
CA PRO A 11 -7.73 36.48 -13.84
C PRO A 11 -8.18 36.00 -12.45
N LYS A 12 -8.41 34.69 -12.30
CA LYS A 12 -8.77 34.06 -11.03
C LYS A 12 -7.92 32.83 -10.81
N CYS A 13 -7.63 32.54 -9.55
CA CYS A 13 -7.02 31.28 -9.17
C CYS A 13 -8.05 30.14 -9.18
N PRO A 14 -7.61 28.87 -9.31
CA PRO A 14 -8.51 27.72 -9.36
C PRO A 14 -9.43 27.59 -8.13
N ASP A 15 -8.94 28.02 -6.97
CA ASP A 15 -9.67 28.06 -5.70
C ASP A 15 -10.55 29.31 -5.53
N GLY A 16 -10.58 30.20 -6.53
CA GLY A 16 -11.28 31.48 -6.49
C GLY A 16 -10.53 32.59 -5.73
N SER A 17 -9.32 32.32 -5.24
CA SER A 17 -8.50 33.35 -4.60
C SER A 17 -8.04 34.42 -5.60
N ARG A 18 -7.55 35.54 -5.07
CA ARG A 18 -7.10 36.67 -5.88
C ARG A 18 -5.76 36.32 -6.54
N PRO A 19 -5.60 36.55 -7.85
CA PRO A 19 -4.32 36.35 -8.52
C PRO A 19 -3.29 37.35 -8.01
N GLY A 20 -2.04 36.90 -7.91
CA GLY A 20 -0.88 37.71 -7.66
C GLY A 20 -0.28 38.27 -8.96
N ASN A 21 1.04 38.46 -8.94
CA ASN A 21 1.79 38.98 -10.08
C ASN A 21 1.74 38.01 -11.28
N ALA A 22 2.01 38.54 -12.48
CA ALA A 22 2.23 37.71 -13.66
C ALA A 22 3.41 36.76 -13.43
N CYS A 23 3.33 35.57 -14.00
CA CYS A 23 4.35 34.54 -13.87
C CYS A 23 4.63 33.83 -15.19
N THR A 24 5.80 33.20 -15.25
CA THR A 24 6.20 32.34 -16.35
C THR A 24 6.63 30.98 -15.81
N VAL A 25 6.10 29.90 -16.40
CA VAL A 25 6.53 28.52 -16.13
C VAL A 25 7.85 28.27 -16.85
N ARG A 26 8.85 27.75 -16.13
CA ARG A 26 10.22 27.56 -16.60
C ARG A 26 10.52 26.14 -17.10
N THR A 27 9.56 25.22 -17.04
CA THR A 27 9.71 23.84 -17.52
C THR A 27 8.54 23.42 -18.41
N THR A 28 8.86 22.65 -19.46
CA THR A 28 7.89 22.05 -20.39
C THR A 28 7.62 20.58 -20.05
N GLU A 29 8.36 20.01 -19.10
CA GLU A 29 8.26 18.60 -18.75
C GLU A 29 7.06 18.38 -17.81
N VAL A 30 5.98 17.83 -18.37
CA VAL A 30 4.75 17.49 -17.62
C VAL A 30 5.06 16.52 -16.48
N GLU A 31 6.04 15.62 -16.63
CA GLU A 31 6.49 14.74 -15.56
C GLU A 31 7.20 15.49 -14.42
N VAL A 32 7.91 16.58 -14.71
CA VAL A 32 8.53 17.46 -13.71
C VAL A 32 7.48 18.32 -13.02
N LEU A 33 6.48 18.80 -13.76
CA LEU A 33 5.35 19.55 -13.21
C LEU A 33 4.57 18.72 -12.18
N HIS A 34 4.41 17.42 -12.43
CA HIS A 34 3.78 16.49 -11.48
C HIS A 34 4.71 16.00 -10.37
N ASN A 35 6.02 16.23 -10.42
CA ASN A 35 6.97 15.58 -9.50
C ASN A 35 7.98 16.53 -8.84
N VAL A 36 7.89 17.84 -9.05
CA VAL A 36 8.83 18.80 -8.46
C VAL A 36 8.12 19.78 -7.54
N ILE A 37 8.58 19.75 -6.31
CA ILE A 37 7.96 20.26 -5.09
C ILE A 37 8.55 21.64 -4.75
N ASN A 38 7.71 22.56 -4.24
CA ASN A 38 8.02 23.76 -3.42
C ASN A 38 9.46 24.31 -3.46
N THR A 39 10.04 24.45 -4.65
CA THR A 39 11.39 24.99 -4.82
C THR A 39 11.18 26.33 -5.48
N ALA A 40 10.99 27.34 -4.63
CA ALA A 40 10.93 28.74 -5.02
C ALA A 40 11.94 29.01 -6.15
N ALA A 41 11.44 29.58 -7.24
CA ALA A 41 12.18 29.97 -8.46
C ALA A 41 12.71 28.87 -9.41
N VAL A 42 12.56 27.57 -9.12
CA VAL A 42 13.09 26.51 -10.01
C VAL A 42 12.11 26.17 -11.14
N LEU A 43 10.81 26.10 -10.85
CA LEU A 43 9.77 25.71 -11.81
C LEU A 43 9.03 26.89 -12.43
N ASP A 44 8.96 28.01 -11.72
CA ASP A 44 8.28 29.22 -12.16
C ASP A 44 8.95 30.47 -11.59
N THR A 45 8.39 31.63 -11.90
CA THR A 45 8.86 32.93 -11.40
C THR A 45 8.11 33.40 -10.15
N CYS A 46 7.34 32.53 -9.49
CA CYS A 46 6.54 32.90 -8.33
C CYS A 46 7.35 32.82 -7.03
N ASP A 47 7.01 33.70 -6.09
CA ASP A 47 7.60 33.69 -4.75
C ASP A 47 7.17 32.43 -3.95
N LYS A 48 7.98 32.02 -2.97
CA LYS A 48 7.68 30.89 -2.07
C LYS A 48 6.26 31.02 -1.51
N GLY A 49 5.47 29.94 -1.62
CA GLY A 49 4.07 29.93 -1.19
C GLY A 49 3.07 30.31 -2.27
N ASN A 50 3.53 30.52 -3.49
CA ASN A 50 2.69 30.67 -4.67
C ASN A 50 3.12 29.67 -5.75
N PHE A 51 2.22 29.39 -6.68
CA PHE A 51 2.47 28.59 -7.87
C PHE A 51 1.98 29.34 -9.10
N CYS A 52 2.63 29.14 -10.24
CA CYS A 52 2.18 29.73 -11.49
C CYS A 52 1.00 28.97 -12.08
N TYR A 53 -0.16 29.62 -12.19
CA TYR A 53 -1.33 29.09 -12.87
C TYR A 53 -1.40 29.65 -14.28
N THR A 54 -1.54 28.77 -15.28
CA THR A 54 -1.67 29.15 -16.69
C THR A 54 -2.93 28.53 -17.28
N VAL A 55 -3.49 29.19 -18.29
CA VAL A 55 -4.63 28.69 -19.05
C VAL A 55 -4.09 28.19 -20.40
N ASP A 56 -4.66 27.09 -20.92
CA ASP A 56 -4.44 26.59 -22.28
C ASP A 56 -2.97 26.34 -22.68
N ASN A 57 -2.21 25.57 -21.89
CA ASN A 57 -0.80 25.22 -22.18
C ASN A 57 0.11 26.44 -22.45
N SER A 58 -0.28 27.62 -21.98
CA SER A 58 0.56 28.82 -22.04
C SER A 58 1.73 28.71 -21.06
N PHE A 59 2.88 29.29 -21.43
CA PHE A 59 4.02 29.48 -20.53
C PHE A 59 3.86 30.66 -19.61
N SER A 60 2.92 31.56 -19.88
CA SER A 60 2.65 32.75 -19.08
C SER A 60 1.28 32.66 -18.40
N GLY A 61 1.21 33.17 -17.17
CA GLY A 61 0.01 33.19 -16.36
C GLY A 61 0.13 34.11 -15.17
N HIS A 62 -0.46 33.73 -14.03
CA HIS A 62 -0.42 34.50 -12.80
C HIS A 62 -0.14 33.63 -11.58
N CYS A 63 0.56 34.19 -10.59
CA CYS A 63 0.88 33.51 -9.35
C CYS A 63 -0.39 33.35 -8.50
N CYS A 64 -0.64 32.13 -8.04
CA CYS A 64 -1.74 31.79 -7.15
C CYS A 64 -1.20 31.30 -5.81
N PRO A 65 -1.83 31.67 -4.68
CA PRO A 65 -1.38 31.23 -3.37
C PRO A 65 -1.57 29.73 -3.20
N VAL A 66 -0.59 29.09 -2.56
CA VAL A 66 -0.72 27.72 -2.09
C VAL A 66 -1.69 27.70 -0.92
N THR A 67 -2.76 26.91 -1.05
CA THR A 67 -3.77 26.72 0.00
C THR A 67 -3.79 25.29 0.50
N CYS A 68 -4.21 25.09 1.74
CA CYS A 68 -4.56 23.77 2.26
C CYS A 68 -6.07 23.53 2.21
N PRO A 69 -6.52 22.26 2.12
CA PRO A 69 -7.92 21.96 2.22
C PRO A 69 -8.45 22.29 3.62
N LEU A 70 -9.77 22.44 3.72
CA LEU A 70 -10.47 22.77 4.97
C LEU A 70 -10.02 24.12 5.58
N SER A 71 -9.47 25.01 4.75
CA SER A 71 -8.95 26.32 5.15
C SER A 71 -7.89 26.26 6.26
N THR A 72 -7.15 25.15 6.33
CA THR A 72 -6.03 24.99 7.27
C THR A 72 -4.82 25.81 6.81
N LYS A 73 -3.88 26.07 7.72
CA LYS A 73 -2.69 26.87 7.40
C LYS A 73 -1.66 26.01 6.64
N PRO A 74 -1.19 26.46 5.46
CA PRO A 74 -0.05 25.82 4.78
C PRO A 74 1.25 26.10 5.53
N GLU A 75 2.06 25.06 5.72
CA GLU A 75 3.39 25.17 6.33
C GLU A 75 4.47 24.89 5.27
N LEU A 76 5.07 25.96 4.77
CA LEU A 76 5.98 25.93 3.62
C LEU A 76 7.44 25.59 4.01
N ASP A 77 7.71 25.38 5.29
CA ASP A 77 9.04 25.00 5.79
C ASP A 77 9.19 23.48 5.89
N TYR A 78 8.10 22.75 5.69
CA TYR A 78 8.07 21.30 5.69
C TYR A 78 7.98 20.73 4.27
N VAL A 79 8.56 19.54 4.12
CA VAL A 79 8.60 18.80 2.86
C VAL A 79 7.72 17.56 2.96
N CYS A 80 6.99 17.28 1.87
CA CYS A 80 6.07 16.15 1.76
C CYS A 80 6.62 14.94 1.00
N SER A 81 7.77 15.07 0.37
CA SER A 81 8.44 14.00 -0.37
C SER A 81 9.12 12.97 0.54
N ASP A 82 9.00 11.69 0.17
CA ASP A 82 9.82 10.59 0.72
C ASP A 82 11.12 10.35 -0.07
N ARG A 83 11.41 11.19 -1.08
CA ARG A 83 12.66 11.10 -1.85
C ARG A 83 13.83 11.53 -0.97
N GLY A 84 14.58 10.55 -0.49
CA GLY A 84 15.61 10.65 0.55
C GLY A 84 16.84 11.53 0.29
N ASN A 85 16.76 12.53 -0.59
CA ASN A 85 17.84 13.49 -0.87
C ASN A 85 17.41 14.97 -0.73
N GLU A 86 16.19 15.26 -0.28
CA GLU A 86 15.74 16.64 -0.09
C GLU A 86 16.22 17.20 1.26
N ARG A 87 16.98 18.30 1.22
CA ARG A 87 17.40 19.07 2.41
C ARG A 87 16.18 19.83 2.95
N GLY A 88 15.40 19.20 3.84
CA GLY A 88 14.24 19.84 4.46
C GLY A 88 13.73 19.07 5.68
N VAL A 89 12.95 19.74 6.52
CA VAL A 89 12.28 19.08 7.66
C VAL A 89 11.05 18.35 7.12
N LYS A 90 10.92 17.04 7.39
CA LYS A 90 9.77 16.25 6.96
C LYS A 90 8.49 16.72 7.65
N CYS A 91 7.39 16.80 6.91
CA CYS A 91 6.08 17.15 7.44
C CYS A 91 5.68 16.21 8.60
N PRO A 92 5.38 16.72 9.81
CA PRO A 92 5.20 15.89 10.98
C PRO A 92 3.84 15.18 10.94
N SER A 93 3.88 13.85 10.78
CA SER A 93 2.70 13.02 10.54
C SER A 93 1.72 12.93 11.72
N GLU A 94 2.04 13.44 12.91
CA GLU A 94 1.14 13.49 14.07
C GLU A 94 0.22 14.72 14.05
N THR A 95 0.74 15.87 13.64
CA THR A 95 0.02 17.16 13.67
C THR A 95 -0.36 17.68 12.30
N HIS A 96 0.26 17.14 11.25
CA HIS A 96 0.11 17.57 9.87
C HIS A 96 -0.14 16.40 8.93
N PHE A 97 -0.69 16.71 7.77
CA PHE A 97 -0.82 15.79 6.66
C PHE A 97 -0.26 16.46 5.41
N CYS A 98 0.25 15.64 4.50
CA CYS A 98 0.63 16.08 3.17
C CYS A 98 -0.57 16.00 2.25
N HIS A 99 -0.79 17.08 1.50
CA HIS A 99 -1.83 17.13 0.50
C HIS A 99 -1.24 17.56 -0.83
N ARG A 100 -1.66 16.88 -1.89
CA ARG A 100 -1.22 17.16 -3.25
C ARG A 100 -2.36 17.79 -4.03
N PHE A 101 -2.15 18.98 -4.53
CA PHE A 101 -3.04 19.60 -5.50
C PHE A 101 -2.43 19.45 -6.89
N ALA A 102 -3.23 19.00 -7.84
CA ALA A 102 -2.82 18.91 -9.24
C ALA A 102 -3.95 19.44 -10.12
N GLY A 103 -3.58 20.26 -11.09
CA GLY A 103 -4.41 20.70 -12.20
C GLY A 103 -3.68 20.51 -13.52
N ILE A 104 -4.25 21.03 -14.60
CA ILE A 104 -3.72 20.83 -15.96
C ILE A 104 -2.31 21.42 -16.11
N SER A 105 -2.07 22.60 -15.53
CA SER A 105 -0.84 23.37 -15.70
C SER A 105 -0.04 23.54 -14.40
N PHE A 106 -0.41 22.86 -13.32
CA PHE A 106 0.26 22.99 -12.03
C PHE A 106 0.11 21.72 -11.20
N SER A 107 1.11 21.40 -10.38
CA SER A 107 0.97 20.44 -9.30
C SER A 107 1.92 20.83 -8.18
N TYR A 108 1.43 20.79 -6.93
CA TYR A 108 2.22 21.09 -5.75
C TYR A 108 1.79 20.21 -4.57
N ASP A 109 2.77 19.88 -3.73
CA ASP A 109 2.54 19.22 -2.45
C ASP A 109 2.64 20.26 -1.34
N VAL A 110 1.78 20.20 -0.34
CA VAL A 110 1.79 21.13 0.79
C VAL A 110 1.59 20.38 2.10
N CYS A 111 2.41 20.74 3.11
CA CYS A 111 2.21 20.27 4.47
C CYS A 111 1.14 21.13 5.13
N CYS A 112 0.06 20.50 5.56
CA CYS A 112 -1.13 21.15 6.11
C CYS A 112 -1.35 20.73 7.55
N ARG A 113 -1.68 21.69 8.42
CA ARG A 113 -2.12 21.37 9.79
C ARG A 113 -3.37 20.53 9.74
N ARG A 114 -3.42 19.45 10.53
CA ARG A 114 -4.69 18.78 10.78
C ARG A 114 -5.62 19.74 11.53
N PRO A 115 -6.87 19.90 11.09
CA PRO A 115 -7.85 20.75 11.80
C PRO A 115 -8.18 20.19 13.18
N CYS A 116 -8.02 18.87 13.36
CA CYS A 116 -8.26 18.15 14.59
C CYS A 116 -6.98 17.47 15.09
N ARG A 117 -6.86 17.31 16.41
CA ARG A 117 -5.74 16.67 17.10
C ARG A 117 -6.27 15.69 18.14
N GLU A 118 -5.37 14.86 18.68
CA GLU A 118 -5.76 13.97 19.76
C GLU A 118 -6.29 14.73 20.98
N PRO A 119 -7.33 14.18 21.64
CA PRO A 119 -7.92 12.83 21.49
C PRO A 119 -9.07 12.71 20.47
N ARG A 120 -9.37 13.78 19.70
CA ARG A 120 -10.47 13.80 18.71
C ARG A 120 -9.91 14.13 17.33
N PRO A 121 -9.22 13.20 16.65
CA PRO A 121 -8.40 13.50 15.46
C PRO A 121 -9.21 13.55 14.16
N LEU A 122 -10.49 13.18 14.18
CA LEU A 122 -11.31 13.02 12.99
C LEU A 122 -12.16 14.27 12.72
N TYR A 123 -11.93 14.95 11.59
CA TYR A 123 -12.68 16.15 11.21
C TYR A 123 -13.85 15.82 10.29
N ILE A 124 -15.08 15.98 10.79
CA ILE A 124 -16.31 15.70 10.05
C ILE A 124 -17.25 16.90 10.17
N ARG A 125 -17.70 17.43 9.04
CA ARG A 125 -18.70 18.52 8.96
C ARG A 125 -18.41 19.72 9.88
N GLY A 126 -17.14 20.12 10.01
CA GLY A 126 -16.76 21.28 10.82
C GLY A 126 -16.41 20.99 12.29
N SER A 127 -16.59 19.73 12.74
CA SER A 127 -16.37 19.33 14.12
C SER A 127 -15.32 18.22 14.23
N CYS A 128 -14.62 18.17 15.36
CA CYS A 128 -13.64 17.13 15.67
C CYS A 128 -14.28 15.99 16.48
N TYR A 129 -14.02 14.74 16.11
CA TYR A 129 -14.53 13.53 16.76
C TYR A 129 -13.39 12.55 17.09
N SER A 130 -13.61 11.70 18.09
CA SER A 130 -12.72 10.58 18.40
C SER A 130 -12.97 9.44 17.40
N ARG A 131 -11.91 8.73 17.04
CA ARG A 131 -12.05 7.44 16.35
C ARG A 131 -12.79 6.46 17.26
N ALA A 132 -13.72 5.69 16.71
CA ALA A 132 -14.46 4.69 17.48
C ALA A 132 -14.46 3.33 16.77
N HIS A 133 -14.02 2.31 17.49
CA HIS A 133 -14.12 0.92 17.05
C HIS A 133 -15.49 0.33 17.43
N LEU A 134 -15.78 -0.89 16.97
CA LEU A 134 -17.00 -1.60 17.35
C LEU A 134 -17.14 -1.64 18.89
N GLY A 135 -18.31 -1.25 19.41
CA GLY A 135 -18.62 -1.14 20.84
C GLY A 135 -18.06 0.10 21.55
N SER A 136 -17.21 0.91 20.90
CA SER A 136 -16.65 2.12 21.50
C SER A 136 -17.66 3.28 21.49
N PRO A 137 -17.53 4.26 22.41
CA PRO A 137 -18.43 5.41 22.48
C PRO A 137 -18.48 6.21 21.18
N CYS A 138 -19.69 6.65 20.80
CA CYS A 138 -19.88 7.47 19.61
C CYS A 138 -20.93 8.56 19.70
N GLU A 139 -20.77 9.57 18.84
CA GLU A 139 -21.68 10.70 18.66
C GLU A 139 -22.40 10.66 17.30
N ILE A 140 -21.70 10.25 16.24
CA ILE A 140 -22.21 10.19 14.86
C ILE A 140 -21.74 8.90 14.16
N ASP A 141 -22.39 8.50 13.07
CA ASP A 141 -22.05 7.27 12.34
C ASP A 141 -20.63 7.33 11.74
N GLU A 142 -20.25 8.48 11.19
CA GLU A 142 -19.01 8.63 10.42
C GLU A 142 -17.72 8.52 11.27
N GLN A 143 -17.85 8.49 12.60
CA GLN A 143 -16.70 8.27 13.48
C GLN A 143 -16.36 6.79 13.70
N CYS A 144 -17.28 5.89 13.35
CA CYS A 144 -17.10 4.46 13.49
C CYS A 144 -16.20 3.94 12.36
N ASP A 145 -15.14 3.20 12.72
CA ASP A 145 -14.13 2.73 11.74
C ASP A 145 -14.67 1.74 10.69
N GLY A 146 -15.85 1.16 10.90
CA GLY A 146 -16.51 0.29 9.92
C GLY A 146 -17.16 1.02 8.74
N GLY A 147 -17.13 2.36 8.70
CA GLY A 147 -17.69 3.13 7.59
C GLY A 147 -19.18 2.80 7.37
N LEU A 148 -19.52 2.29 6.19
CA LEU A 148 -20.91 1.94 5.83
C LEU A 148 -21.45 0.69 6.54
N THR A 149 -20.58 -0.14 7.12
CA THR A 149 -20.97 -1.39 7.80
C THR A 149 -21.35 -1.17 9.26
N MET A 150 -21.04 0.01 9.81
CA MET A 150 -21.34 0.41 11.19
C MET A 150 -22.25 1.63 11.25
N GLU A 151 -22.89 1.80 12.41
CA GLU A 151 -23.65 2.98 12.76
C GLU A 151 -23.50 3.29 14.25
N CYS A 152 -23.72 4.54 14.63
CA CYS A 152 -23.67 4.96 16.02
C CYS A 152 -25.04 4.74 16.68
N LEU A 153 -25.23 3.54 17.24
CA LEU A 153 -26.48 3.15 17.88
C LEU A 153 -26.32 3.20 19.40
N ASN A 154 -27.23 3.88 20.09
CA ASN A 154 -27.20 4.00 21.56
C ASN A 154 -25.86 4.49 22.13
N LYS A 155 -25.21 5.45 21.45
CA LYS A 155 -23.90 6.01 21.83
C LYS A 155 -22.74 5.00 21.78
N ALA A 156 -22.89 3.88 21.09
CA ALA A 156 -21.80 2.95 20.80
C ALA A 156 -21.81 2.55 19.33
N CYS A 157 -20.64 2.36 18.72
CA CYS A 157 -20.57 1.84 17.37
C CYS A 157 -21.10 0.41 17.34
N SER A 158 -22.08 0.16 16.46
CA SER A 158 -22.71 -1.14 16.27
C SER A 158 -22.72 -1.51 14.78
N CYS A 159 -22.79 -2.79 14.46
CA CYS A 159 -23.02 -3.22 13.08
C CYS A 159 -24.40 -2.75 12.62
N ARG A 160 -24.45 -2.20 11.40
CA ARG A 160 -25.71 -1.84 10.75
C ARG A 160 -26.49 -3.11 10.41
N ASN A 161 -27.81 -2.99 10.23
CA ASN A 161 -28.64 -4.12 9.85
C ASN A 161 -28.13 -4.83 8.57
N GLY A 162 -28.05 -6.16 8.60
CA GLY A 162 -27.45 -6.98 7.54
C GLY A 162 -25.94 -7.20 7.67
N PHE A 163 -25.32 -6.69 8.73
CA PHE A 163 -23.92 -6.92 9.08
C PHE A 163 -23.77 -7.59 10.45
N LYS A 164 -22.72 -8.40 10.60
CA LYS A 164 -22.36 -9.13 11.82
C LYS A 164 -20.92 -8.82 12.25
N PRO A 165 -20.60 -8.88 13.55
CA PRO A 165 -19.22 -8.74 14.02
C PRO A 165 -18.32 -9.88 13.53
N GLU A 166 -17.11 -9.56 13.09
CA GLU A 166 -16.07 -10.52 12.66
C GLU A 166 -14.68 -9.99 13.07
N PRO A 167 -13.75 -10.84 13.55
CA PRO A 167 -12.40 -10.41 13.92
C PRO A 167 -11.59 -9.96 12.70
N THR A 168 -10.89 -8.83 12.79
CA THR A 168 -10.02 -8.30 11.72
C THR A 168 -8.63 -8.93 11.71
N SER A 169 -8.28 -9.70 12.74
CA SER A 169 -6.96 -10.32 12.89
C SER A 169 -7.09 -11.79 13.23
N HIS A 170 -6.29 -12.61 12.54
CA HIS A 170 -6.07 -14.02 12.90
C HIS A 170 -5.03 -14.17 14.04
N SER A 171 -4.43 -13.06 14.51
CA SER A 171 -3.48 -13.10 15.62
C SER A 171 -4.24 -13.24 16.93
N ALA A 172 -3.88 -14.28 17.70
CA ALA A 172 -4.43 -14.63 19.00
C ALA A 172 -4.05 -13.60 20.09
N THR A 173 -4.58 -12.39 19.97
CA THR A 173 -4.77 -11.52 21.13
C THR A 173 -6.09 -11.91 21.79
N GLU A 174 -6.18 -11.85 23.13
CA GLU A 174 -7.36 -12.30 23.88
C GLU A 174 -8.67 -11.62 23.43
N THR A 175 -8.57 -10.44 22.81
CA THR A 175 -9.69 -9.71 22.18
C THR A 175 -9.22 -9.10 20.85
N PRO A 176 -9.31 -9.82 19.72
CA PRO A 176 -8.93 -9.25 18.43
C PRO A 176 -9.84 -8.06 18.11
N PRO A 177 -9.32 -7.00 17.45
CA PRO A 177 -10.17 -5.93 16.95
C PRO A 177 -11.25 -6.52 16.04
N MET A 178 -12.49 -6.05 16.22
CA MET A 178 -13.66 -6.54 15.50
C MET A 178 -14.10 -5.51 14.45
N THR A 179 -14.55 -5.99 13.31
CA THR A 179 -15.22 -5.20 12.27
C THR A 179 -16.62 -5.77 12.01
N CYS A 180 -17.39 -5.13 11.14
CA CYS A 180 -18.69 -5.60 10.70
C CYS A 180 -18.61 -6.06 9.25
N VAL A 181 -19.02 -7.30 9.00
CA VAL A 181 -19.05 -7.92 7.66
C VAL A 181 -20.48 -8.34 7.32
N ARG A 182 -20.80 -8.43 6.03
CA ARG A 182 -22.13 -8.84 5.57
C ARG A 182 -22.58 -10.19 6.20
N SER A 183 -23.77 -10.23 6.78
CA SER A 183 -24.30 -11.42 7.48
C SER A 183 -24.85 -12.49 6.53
N ASN A 184 -25.47 -12.08 5.42
CA ASN A 184 -26.24 -12.96 4.54
C ASN A 184 -25.44 -13.35 3.29
N CYS A 185 -24.27 -13.96 3.49
CA CYS A 185 -23.52 -14.52 2.39
C CYS A 185 -23.96 -15.97 2.11
N PRO A 186 -24.16 -16.35 0.82
CA PRO A 186 -24.36 -17.74 0.42
C PRO A 186 -23.31 -18.69 1.03
N SER A 187 -23.67 -19.95 1.25
CA SER A 187 -22.84 -20.94 1.95
C SER A 187 -21.43 -21.13 1.38
N ASP A 188 -21.25 -20.93 0.07
CA ASP A 188 -19.95 -21.06 -0.62
C ASP A 188 -19.19 -19.74 -0.77
N SER A 189 -19.70 -18.67 -0.18
CA SER A 189 -19.13 -17.33 -0.22
C SER A 189 -18.73 -16.85 1.17
N LEU A 190 -17.78 -15.92 1.19
CA LEU A 190 -17.19 -15.32 2.36
C LEU A 190 -17.61 -13.85 2.40
N ALA A 191 -17.89 -13.34 3.59
CA ALA A 191 -18.12 -11.92 3.76
C ALA A 191 -16.79 -11.17 3.75
N LEU A 192 -16.60 -10.28 2.79
CA LEU A 192 -15.47 -9.37 2.72
C LEU A 192 -16.01 -7.95 2.73
N ASP A 193 -15.89 -7.29 3.89
CA ASP A 193 -16.42 -5.95 4.13
C ASP A 193 -17.93 -5.86 3.78
N THR A 194 -18.26 -5.15 2.70
CA THR A 194 -19.63 -4.91 2.24
C THR A 194 -20.17 -5.95 1.25
N GLU A 195 -19.32 -6.86 0.78
CA GLU A 195 -19.62 -7.80 -0.30
C GLU A 195 -19.50 -9.26 0.14
N CYS A 196 -20.12 -10.16 -0.64
CA CYS A 196 -19.90 -11.59 -0.52
C CYS A 196 -19.01 -12.04 -1.68
N VAL A 197 -17.84 -12.56 -1.36
CA VAL A 197 -16.85 -13.03 -2.34
C VAL A 197 -16.78 -14.54 -2.33
N SER A 198 -16.63 -15.17 -3.49
CA SER A 198 -16.48 -16.61 -3.58
C SER A 198 -15.10 -17.06 -3.07
N LYS A 199 -15.05 -18.26 -2.50
CA LYS A 199 -13.79 -18.99 -2.29
C LYS A 199 -13.18 -19.33 -3.66
N VAL A 200 -11.86 -19.37 -3.71
CA VAL A 200 -11.10 -19.67 -4.93
C VAL A 200 -10.04 -20.72 -4.66
N ARG A 201 -9.53 -21.35 -5.72
CA ARG A 201 -8.49 -22.38 -5.66
C ARG A 201 -7.10 -21.78 -5.79
N ILE A 202 -6.08 -22.60 -5.51
CA ILE A 202 -4.70 -22.22 -5.77
C ILE A 202 -4.52 -21.96 -7.27
N GLY A 203 -3.85 -20.87 -7.61
CA GLY A 203 -3.67 -20.39 -8.98
C GLY A 203 -4.85 -19.61 -9.57
N GLU A 204 -5.99 -19.52 -8.89
CA GLU A 204 -7.13 -18.70 -9.33
C GLU A 204 -7.02 -17.26 -8.85
N GLN A 205 -7.77 -16.37 -9.52
CA GLN A 205 -7.79 -14.94 -9.21
C GLN A 205 -8.44 -14.67 -7.85
N CYS A 206 -7.81 -13.80 -7.05
CA CYS A 206 -8.28 -13.41 -5.73
C CYS A 206 -8.15 -11.90 -5.53
N MET A 207 -9.00 -11.35 -4.66
CA MET A 207 -8.91 -9.96 -4.18
C MET A 207 -8.27 -9.91 -2.79
N ALA A 208 -8.56 -10.91 -1.94
CA ALA A 208 -8.06 -10.99 -0.58
C ALA A 208 -7.67 -12.43 -0.21
N SER A 209 -6.71 -12.56 0.72
CA SER A 209 -6.22 -13.87 1.17
C SER A 209 -7.28 -14.75 1.82
N VAL A 210 -8.36 -14.18 2.36
CA VAL A 210 -9.48 -14.92 2.93
C VAL A 210 -10.18 -15.83 1.91
N GLN A 211 -10.12 -15.48 0.62
CA GLN A 211 -10.70 -16.29 -0.46
C GLN A 211 -9.88 -17.54 -0.78
N CYS A 212 -8.60 -17.54 -0.42
CA CYS A 212 -7.68 -18.63 -0.73
C CYS A 212 -7.90 -19.83 0.22
N PRO A 213 -7.50 -21.05 -0.18
CA PRO A 213 -7.51 -22.20 0.70
C PRO A 213 -6.56 -22.04 1.91
N PRO A 214 -6.68 -22.90 2.94
CA PRO A 214 -5.76 -22.89 4.07
C PRO A 214 -4.29 -22.99 3.63
N ASN A 215 -3.41 -22.29 4.35
CA ASN A 215 -1.97 -22.18 4.04
C ASN A 215 -1.65 -21.57 2.66
N ALA A 216 -2.63 -20.92 2.01
CA ALA A 216 -2.42 -20.07 0.85
C ALA A 216 -2.66 -18.60 1.20
N HIS A 217 -2.18 -17.69 0.34
CA HIS A 217 -2.41 -16.27 0.44
C HIS A 217 -2.56 -15.65 -0.94
N CYS A 218 -3.27 -14.52 -1.01
CA CYS A 218 -3.48 -13.81 -2.26
C CYS A 218 -2.25 -12.96 -2.56
N PHE A 219 -1.48 -13.32 -3.58
CA PHE A 219 -0.30 -12.59 -4.00
C PHE A 219 -0.43 -12.17 -5.45
N ARG A 220 -0.33 -10.86 -5.70
CA ARG A 220 -0.53 -10.24 -7.03
C ARG A 220 -1.83 -10.69 -7.72
N GLY A 221 -2.89 -10.81 -6.93
CA GLY A 221 -4.23 -11.17 -7.41
C GLY A 221 -4.41 -12.65 -7.73
N MET A 222 -3.50 -13.54 -7.32
CA MET A 222 -3.66 -15.00 -7.45
C MET A 222 -3.32 -15.71 -6.14
N CYS A 223 -3.99 -16.83 -5.84
CA CYS A 223 -3.72 -17.59 -4.62
C CYS A 223 -2.47 -18.48 -4.77
N PHE A 224 -1.51 -18.32 -3.86
CA PHE A 224 -0.30 -19.15 -3.79
C PHE A 224 -0.10 -19.72 -2.39
N CYS A 225 0.52 -20.89 -2.30
CA CYS A 225 0.94 -21.45 -1.02
C CYS A 225 1.88 -20.48 -0.30
N GLN A 226 1.68 -20.35 1.00
CA GLN A 226 2.55 -19.60 1.89
C GLN A 226 3.91 -20.31 1.99
N CYS A 227 4.94 -19.59 2.45
CA CYS A 227 6.28 -20.15 2.62
C CYS A 227 6.26 -21.41 3.51
N GLY A 228 6.97 -22.46 3.08
CA GLY A 228 7.03 -23.76 3.77
C GLY A 228 5.94 -24.75 3.36
N PHE A 229 5.08 -24.38 2.40
CA PHE A 229 4.06 -25.24 1.83
C PHE A 229 4.21 -25.35 0.30
N THR A 230 3.98 -26.55 -0.22
CA THR A 230 3.97 -26.85 -1.65
C THR A 230 2.56 -27.17 -2.11
N HIS A 231 2.24 -26.76 -3.33
CA HIS A 231 0.98 -27.07 -3.98
C HIS A 231 0.91 -28.56 -4.37
N LEU A 232 -0.01 -29.31 -3.76
CA LEU A 232 -0.29 -30.70 -4.10
C LEU A 232 -1.80 -30.85 -4.38
N GLY A 233 -2.15 -31.06 -5.66
CA GLY A 233 -3.55 -31.19 -6.07
C GLY A 233 -4.32 -29.87 -5.96
N HIS A 234 -5.15 -29.72 -4.93
CA HIS A 234 -5.94 -28.52 -4.63
C HIS A 234 -5.60 -27.91 -3.26
N GLU A 235 -4.57 -28.41 -2.59
CA GLU A 235 -4.21 -28.03 -1.23
C GLU A 235 -2.74 -27.60 -1.13
N CYS A 236 -2.44 -26.82 -0.09
CA CYS A 236 -1.08 -26.45 0.29
C CYS A 236 -0.64 -27.35 1.44
N VAL A 237 0.29 -28.26 1.16
CA VAL A 237 0.84 -29.24 2.12
C VAL A 237 2.23 -28.82 2.57
N PRO A 238 2.66 -29.11 3.81
CA PRO A 238 4.01 -28.80 4.26
C PRO A 238 5.07 -29.45 3.37
N ASP A 239 6.14 -28.73 3.04
CA ASP A 239 7.19 -29.20 2.11
C ASP A 239 7.82 -30.55 2.50
N GLN A 240 7.82 -30.87 3.80
CA GLN A 240 8.37 -32.13 4.33
C GLN A 240 7.56 -33.38 3.94
N GLN A 241 6.29 -33.24 3.57
CA GLN A 241 5.44 -34.39 3.20
C GLN A 241 5.64 -34.85 1.75
N VAL A 242 6.25 -34.04 0.89
CA VAL A 242 6.49 -34.38 -0.53
C VAL A 242 7.67 -35.35 -0.70
N VAL A 243 8.50 -35.53 0.34
CA VAL A 243 9.67 -36.43 0.30
C VAL A 243 9.30 -37.89 0.59
N GLU A 244 8.23 -38.17 1.35
CA GLU A 244 7.85 -39.54 1.69
C GLU A 244 7.14 -40.30 0.55
N ASP A 245 6.44 -39.60 -0.34
CA ASP A 245 5.68 -40.22 -1.45
C ASP A 245 6.55 -40.55 -2.69
N ARG A 246 7.84 -40.18 -2.67
CA ARG A 246 8.82 -40.54 -3.72
C ARG A 246 9.80 -41.62 -3.26
N ARG A 247 9.40 -42.55 -2.39
CA ARG A 247 10.24 -43.73 -2.14
C ARG A 247 10.05 -44.71 -3.31
N PRO A 248 11.07 -44.99 -4.14
CA PRO A 248 10.96 -46.04 -5.16
C PRO A 248 10.78 -47.37 -4.43
N LEU A 249 9.72 -48.12 -4.77
CA LEU A 249 9.62 -49.53 -4.41
C LEU A 249 10.75 -50.25 -5.15
N LEU A 250 11.87 -50.50 -4.49
CA LEU A 250 12.88 -51.42 -5.02
C LEU A 250 12.29 -52.85 -5.00
N PRO A 251 12.38 -53.61 -6.10
CA PRO A 251 11.93 -55.00 -6.12
C PRO A 251 12.73 -55.85 -5.14
N GLN A 252 12.01 -56.67 -4.36
CA GLN A 252 12.57 -57.70 -3.51
C GLN A 252 12.94 -58.90 -4.38
N ASP A 253 14.24 -59.16 -4.57
CA ASP A 253 14.73 -60.46 -5.05
C ASP A 253 15.69 -61.11 -4.03
N HIS A 254 15.28 -62.33 -3.68
CA HIS A 254 16.00 -63.44 -3.04
C HIS A 254 17.41 -63.67 -3.66
N LEU A 255 18.46 -64.23 -3.03
CA LEU A 255 18.71 -65.02 -1.82
C LEU A 255 20.25 -65.18 -1.64
N LEU A 256 20.68 -65.36 -0.39
CA LEU A 256 21.81 -66.18 0.08
C LEU A 256 23.27 -65.81 -0.22
N GLY A 257 23.98 -65.49 0.87
CA GLY A 257 25.09 -66.33 1.32
C GLY A 257 26.50 -65.76 1.15
N MET A 258 27.07 -65.22 2.24
CA MET A 258 28.17 -65.85 3.01
C MET A 258 29.06 -64.81 3.72
N ASN A 259 29.26 -65.10 5.01
CA ASN A 259 30.45 -64.84 5.83
C ASN A 259 30.81 -63.41 6.25
N LYS A 260 30.60 -63.18 7.55
CA LYS A 260 31.42 -62.34 8.42
C LYS A 260 32.89 -62.84 8.34
N PRO A 261 33.90 -61.95 8.40
CA PRO A 261 34.56 -61.79 9.70
C PRO A 261 34.98 -60.35 10.05
N ASN A 262 35.02 -60.16 11.37
CA ASN A 262 35.70 -59.19 12.23
C ASN A 262 36.82 -58.33 11.64
N GLY A 263 36.89 -57.06 12.08
CA GLY A 263 38.12 -56.27 11.99
C GLY A 263 37.94 -54.80 12.36
N ALA A 264 38.73 -54.37 13.36
CA ALA A 264 38.75 -53.05 13.99
C ALA A 264 39.17 -51.89 13.07
N GLY A 265 38.92 -50.65 13.52
CA GLY A 265 39.88 -49.57 13.27
C GLY A 265 39.30 -48.21 12.88
N SER A 266 39.32 -47.30 13.85
CA SER A 266 39.75 -45.90 13.75
C SER A 266 39.14 -44.98 12.69
N GLY A 267 38.46 -43.94 13.19
CA GLY A 267 38.13 -42.74 12.44
C GLY A 267 39.36 -42.07 11.80
N GLY A 268 39.14 -41.50 10.62
CA GLY A 268 40.14 -40.76 9.87
C GLY A 268 39.55 -40.10 8.62
N ASN A 269 39.36 -38.79 8.73
CA ASN A 269 39.63 -37.78 7.70
C ASN A 269 38.68 -37.62 6.49
N LEU A 270 37.69 -36.76 6.70
CA LEU A 270 36.87 -36.01 5.73
C LEU A 270 37.66 -35.03 4.82
N PHE A 271 39.00 -35.04 4.84
CA PHE A 271 39.83 -34.04 4.15
C PHE A 271 40.62 -34.54 2.92
N GLN A 272 40.29 -35.70 2.36
CA GLN A 272 40.97 -36.25 1.16
C GLN A 272 40.09 -36.40 -0.09
N LEU A 273 38.91 -35.78 -0.15
CA LEU A 273 38.07 -35.78 -1.37
C LEU A 273 38.09 -34.47 -2.18
N MET A 274 38.90 -33.48 -1.78
CA MET A 274 39.02 -32.17 -2.45
C MET A 274 40.38 -31.95 -3.11
N ASN A 275 40.94 -32.97 -3.79
CA ASN A 275 42.15 -32.75 -4.60
C ASN A 275 42.31 -33.64 -5.85
N SER A 276 41.22 -34.18 -6.39
CA SER A 276 41.27 -35.09 -7.55
C SER A 276 40.43 -34.65 -8.76
N ILE A 277 39.99 -33.39 -8.84
CA ILE A 277 39.24 -32.86 -10.01
C ILE A 277 39.97 -31.70 -10.73
N LEU A 278 41.21 -31.38 -10.33
CA LEU A 278 42.04 -30.41 -11.04
C LEU A 278 43.43 -30.99 -11.29
N GLN A 279 43.53 -31.97 -12.21
CA GLN A 279 44.68 -32.15 -13.10
C GLN A 279 44.51 -33.38 -14.00
N GLY A 280 44.47 -33.13 -15.31
CA GLY A 280 44.60 -34.12 -16.38
C GLY A 280 43.36 -34.16 -17.28
N VAL A 281 43.40 -33.93 -18.59
CA VAL A 281 44.50 -33.93 -19.56
C VAL A 281 44.05 -33.14 -20.81
N ARG A 282 44.98 -32.34 -21.38
CA ARG A 282 44.89 -31.64 -22.68
C ARG A 282 44.88 -32.64 -23.87
N VAL A 283 44.39 -32.22 -25.04
CA VAL A 283 45.13 -32.14 -26.34
C VAL A 283 44.19 -32.17 -27.57
N GLY A 284 44.46 -31.28 -28.54
CA GLY A 284 44.07 -31.34 -29.97
C GLY A 284 43.65 -29.96 -30.51
N ALA A 285 44.53 -29.07 -31.03
CA ALA A 285 45.08 -28.99 -32.41
C ALA A 285 43.97 -29.08 -33.49
N SER A 286 43.80 -28.22 -34.50
CA SER A 286 44.70 -27.34 -35.26
C SER A 286 43.86 -26.59 -36.32
N GLY A 287 44.29 -25.40 -36.77
CA GLY A 287 43.76 -24.71 -37.96
C GLY A 287 43.50 -23.24 -37.75
#